data_AF-A0AAV2TG58-F1
#
_entry.id   AF-A0AAV2TG58-F1
#
_cell.length_a   1.000
_cell.length_b   1.000
_cell.length_c   1.000
_cell.angle_alpha   90.00
_cell.angle_beta   90.00
_cell.angle_gamma   90.00
#
_symmetry.space_group_name_H-M   'P 1'
#
loop_
_entity.id
_entity.type
_entity.pdbx_description
1 polymer ?
#
loop_
_entity_poly.entity_id
_entity_poly.type
_entity_poly.pdbx_seq_one_letter_code
_entity_poly.pdbx_strand_id
1 'polypeptide(L)'
;MIFAYVVLFFSYVNAYPEYAYNIPNGHNVPNPCVPGTMIQGVGHEDPLGGGPLNSFGEDYIRYESWEDICRLDSDKDGRTNGEELGDPNCVWTPGSTPERETDITHPGVCTPVDSETCLEQDPCKIP
;
A
#
# COMPACT_ATOMS: atom_id res chain seq x y z
N MET A 1 -5.12 -23.06 50.02
CA MET A 1 -5.75 -22.37 48.87
C MET A 1 -4.62 -21.69 48.10
N ILE A 2 -4.27 -22.18 46.91
CA ILE A 2 -3.23 -21.57 46.07
C ILE A 2 -3.96 -20.59 45.13
N PHE A 3 -3.66 -19.30 45.23
CA PHE A 3 -4.11 -18.32 44.25
C PHE A 3 -3.12 -18.31 43.09
N ALA A 4 -3.52 -18.87 41.95
CA ALA A 4 -2.77 -18.73 40.71
C ALA A 4 -3.10 -17.37 40.10
N TYR A 5 -2.11 -16.49 40.00
CA TYR A 5 -2.24 -15.22 39.28
C TYR A 5 -1.91 -15.45 37.80
N VAL A 6 -2.89 -15.24 36.94
CA VAL A 6 -2.70 -15.22 35.48
C VAL A 6 -2.17 -13.84 35.12
N VAL A 7 -0.92 -13.78 34.65
CA VAL A 7 -0.32 -12.55 34.10
C VAL A 7 -0.65 -12.51 32.61
N LEU A 8 -1.53 -11.60 32.20
CA LEU A 8 -1.81 -11.33 30.79
C LEU A 8 -0.76 -10.35 30.26
N PHE A 9 0.10 -10.82 29.36
CA PHE A 9 0.98 -9.97 28.58
C PHE A 9 0.17 -9.37 27.42
N PHE A 10 -0.13 -8.07 27.50
CA PHE A 10 -0.66 -7.32 26.37
C PHE A 10 0.50 -6.85 25.49
N SER A 11 0.62 -7.44 24.31
CA SER A 11 1.49 -6.90 23.26
C SER A 11 0.84 -5.64 22.70
N TYR A 12 1.54 -4.51 22.76
CA TYR A 12 1.12 -3.28 22.10
C TYR A 12 1.50 -3.37 20.61
N VAL A 13 0.52 -3.21 19.73
CA VAL A 13 0.74 -3.03 18.30
C VAL A 13 0.51 -1.55 18.00
N ASN A 14 1.54 -0.85 17.53
CA ASN A 14 1.37 0.50 17.00
C ASN A 14 0.88 0.36 15.56
N ALA A 15 -0.32 0.88 15.28
CA ALA A 15 -0.77 1.11 13.92
C ALA A 15 -0.35 2.53 13.50
N TYR A 16 0.05 2.69 12.24
CA TYR A 16 0.46 3.97 11.69
C TYR A 16 -0.46 4.38 10.53
N PRO A 17 -1.77 4.57 10.79
CA PRO A 17 -2.72 4.97 9.75
C PRO A 17 -2.37 6.32 9.10
N GLU A 18 -1.51 7.12 9.72
CA GLU A 18 -1.05 8.39 9.19
C GLU A 18 -0.27 8.29 7.87
N TYR A 19 0.37 7.15 7.57
CA TYR A 19 1.13 6.99 6.32
C TYR A 19 0.24 7.11 5.08
N ALA A 20 -1.05 6.75 5.18
CA ALA A 20 -2.00 6.93 4.09
C ALA A 20 -2.26 8.41 3.75
N TYR A 21 -1.98 9.35 4.65
CA TYR A 21 -2.03 10.79 4.37
C TYR A 21 -0.76 11.34 3.74
N ASN A 22 0.32 10.54 3.69
CA ASN A 22 1.62 10.95 3.13
C ASN A 22 1.79 10.52 1.66
N ILE A 23 0.76 9.92 1.06
CA ILE A 23 0.74 9.51 -0.34
C ILE A 23 -0.56 10.00 -1.00
N PRO A 24 -0.56 10.29 -2.31
CA PRO A 24 -1.77 10.67 -3.01
C PRO A 24 -2.78 9.50 -3.02
N ASN A 25 -4.06 9.82 -2.86
CA ASN A 25 -5.15 8.84 -2.86
C ASN A 25 -4.99 7.66 -1.86
N GLY A 26 -4.18 7.77 -0.81
CA GLY A 26 -3.88 6.63 0.08
C GLY A 26 -5.08 5.98 0.79
N HIS A 27 -6.24 6.65 0.81
CA HIS A 27 -7.51 6.11 1.33
C HIS A 27 -8.52 5.68 0.24
N ASN A 28 -8.17 5.88 -1.03
CA ASN A 28 -9.03 5.65 -2.19
C ASN A 28 -8.45 4.60 -3.16
N VAL A 29 -7.47 3.81 -2.74
CA VAL A 29 -6.85 2.79 -3.59
C VAL A 29 -7.79 1.58 -3.74
N PRO A 30 -8.22 1.22 -4.96
CA PRO A 30 -9.09 0.07 -5.18
C PRO A 30 -8.33 -1.24 -4.95
N ASN A 31 -9.03 -2.26 -4.47
CA ASN A 31 -8.46 -3.60 -4.35
C ASN A 31 -8.55 -4.33 -5.72
N PRO A 32 -7.40 -4.66 -6.37
CA PRO A 32 -7.42 -5.31 -7.68
C PRO A 32 -7.92 -6.77 -7.61
N CYS A 33 -7.85 -7.40 -6.44
CA CYS A 33 -8.17 -8.81 -6.24
C CYS A 33 -9.60 -9.04 -5.71
N VAL A 34 -10.19 -8.03 -5.07
CA VAL A 34 -11.55 -8.07 -4.54
C VAL A 34 -12.34 -6.84 -5.04
N PRO A 35 -12.94 -6.93 -6.24
CA PRO A 35 -13.65 -5.81 -6.85
C PRO A 35 -14.72 -5.21 -5.95
N GLY A 36 -14.79 -3.88 -5.91
CA GLY A 36 -15.74 -3.13 -5.07
C GLY A 36 -15.28 -2.91 -3.63
N THR A 37 -14.06 -3.31 -3.29
CA THR A 37 -13.43 -3.01 -1.99
C THR A 37 -12.23 -2.09 -2.16
N MET A 38 -11.83 -1.44 -1.07
CA MET A 38 -10.71 -0.51 -1.03
C MET A 38 -9.61 -1.05 -0.12
N ILE A 39 -8.37 -0.73 -0.45
CA ILE A 39 -7.19 -1.05 0.33
C ILE A 39 -7.07 -0.03 1.47
N GLN A 40 -6.82 -0.52 2.69
CA GLN A 40 -6.60 0.31 3.88
C GLN A 40 -5.11 0.40 4.22
N GLY A 41 -4.34 -0.65 3.92
CA GLY A 41 -2.90 -0.73 4.13
C GLY A 41 -2.11 -0.80 2.83
N VAL A 42 -1.98 0.32 2.12
CA VAL A 42 -1.33 0.36 0.78
C VAL A 42 0.11 -0.18 0.78
N GLY A 43 0.86 0.00 1.88
CA GLY A 43 2.23 -0.51 2.01
C GLY A 43 2.35 -1.95 2.54
N HIS A 44 1.25 -2.67 2.71
CA HIS A 44 1.24 -3.99 3.34
C HIS A 44 0.75 -5.09 2.40
N GLU A 45 1.17 -6.33 2.68
CA GLU A 45 0.62 -7.52 2.01
C GLU A 45 -0.84 -7.77 2.41
N ASP A 46 -1.20 -7.51 3.68
CA ASP A 46 -2.60 -7.54 4.13
C ASP A 46 -3.31 -6.24 3.67
N PRO A 47 -4.39 -6.33 2.87
CA PRO A 47 -5.17 -5.16 2.45
C PRO A 47 -5.71 -4.30 3.60
N LEU A 48 -5.88 -4.86 4.80
CA LEU A 48 -6.31 -4.15 6.00
C LEU A 48 -5.15 -3.45 6.73
N GLY A 49 -3.91 -3.70 6.31
CA GLY A 49 -2.68 -3.17 6.89
C GLY A 49 -2.07 -4.04 7.99
N GLY A 50 -0.87 -3.66 8.42
CA GLY A 50 -0.08 -4.43 9.37
C GLY A 50 0.59 -5.66 8.73
N GLY A 51 1.33 -6.42 9.53
CA GLY A 51 2.08 -7.57 9.02
C GLY A 51 3.25 -7.16 8.11
N PRO A 52 3.72 -8.06 7.22
CA PRO A 52 4.76 -7.78 6.24
C PRO A 52 4.41 -6.61 5.32
N LEU A 53 5.44 -5.96 4.80
CA LEU A 53 5.31 -4.92 3.79
C LEU A 53 5.29 -5.56 2.40
N ASN A 54 4.56 -4.94 1.48
CA ASN A 54 4.75 -5.21 0.07
C ASN A 54 5.93 -4.36 -0.47
N SER A 55 6.26 -4.51 -1.76
CA SER A 55 7.40 -3.79 -2.36
C SER A 55 7.27 -2.27 -2.24
N PHE A 56 6.07 -1.70 -2.42
CA PHE A 56 5.82 -0.27 -2.21
C PHE A 56 6.10 0.16 -0.77
N GLY A 57 5.65 -0.61 0.22
CA GLY A 57 5.93 -0.35 1.62
C GLY A 57 7.41 -0.44 1.97
N GLU A 58 8.14 -1.40 1.38
CA GLU A 58 9.60 -1.51 1.54
C GLU A 58 10.33 -0.29 0.96
N ASP A 59 9.93 0.18 -0.21
CA ASP A 59 10.49 1.39 -0.82
C ASP A 59 10.12 2.64 0.01
N TYR A 60 8.88 2.75 0.48
CA TYR A 60 8.46 3.86 1.32
C TYR A 60 9.33 3.98 2.58
N ILE A 61 9.62 2.87 3.28
CA ILE A 61 10.47 2.91 4.47
C ILE A 61 11.95 3.18 4.12
N ARG A 62 12.40 2.75 2.94
CA ARG A 62 13.78 2.99 2.48
C ARG A 62 14.06 4.47 2.20
N TYR A 63 13.11 5.17 1.59
CA TYR A 63 13.28 6.54 1.12
C TYR A 63 12.58 7.59 2.00
N GLU A 64 11.59 7.17 2.80
CA GLU A 64 10.87 7.97 3.81
C GLU A 64 10.09 9.20 3.28
N SER A 65 9.95 9.36 1.96
CA SER A 65 9.21 10.48 1.37
C SER A 65 8.49 10.10 0.06
N TRP A 66 7.36 10.75 -0.20
CA TRP A 66 6.65 10.61 -1.48
C TRP A 66 7.48 11.07 -2.67
N GLU A 67 8.20 12.19 -2.53
CA GLU A 67 9.01 12.78 -3.60
C GLU A 67 10.06 11.78 -4.14
N ASP A 68 10.68 11.02 -3.23
CA ASP A 68 11.72 10.07 -3.57
C ASP A 68 11.18 8.78 -4.20
N ILE A 69 10.00 8.31 -3.77
CA ILE A 69 9.43 7.06 -4.28
C ILE A 69 8.50 7.25 -5.47
N CYS A 70 7.98 8.46 -5.73
CA CYS A 70 6.93 8.67 -6.72
C CYS A 70 7.30 8.16 -8.13
N ARG A 71 8.58 8.25 -8.51
CA ARG A 71 9.08 7.80 -9.82
C ARG A 71 9.55 6.33 -9.84
N LEU A 72 9.46 5.63 -8.73
CA LEU A 72 9.77 4.20 -8.68
C LEU A 72 8.58 3.41 -9.22
N ASP A 73 8.89 2.25 -9.80
CA ASP A 73 7.93 1.21 -10.19
C ASP A 73 8.15 0.05 -9.20
N SER A 74 7.41 0.08 -8.08
CA SER A 74 7.73 -0.77 -6.92
C SER A 74 7.32 -2.22 -7.17
N ASP A 75 6.22 -2.45 -7.89
CA ASP A 75 5.66 -3.77 -8.20
C ASP A 75 6.02 -4.29 -9.62
N LYS A 76 6.75 -3.48 -10.39
CA LYS A 76 7.34 -3.84 -11.68
C LYS A 76 6.29 -4.16 -12.73
N ASP A 77 5.14 -3.48 -12.65
CA ASP A 77 4.08 -3.59 -13.66
C ASP A 77 4.30 -2.64 -14.86
N GLY A 78 5.34 -1.80 -14.80
CA GLY A 78 5.73 -0.86 -15.83
C GLY A 78 5.15 0.54 -15.63
N ARG A 79 4.47 0.79 -14.52
CA ARG A 79 3.96 2.11 -14.11
C ARG A 79 4.71 2.59 -12.88
N THR A 80 4.90 3.90 -12.80
CA THR A 80 5.45 4.51 -11.58
C THR A 80 4.37 4.66 -10.51
N ASN A 81 4.78 4.63 -9.24
CA ASN A 81 3.91 4.85 -8.08
C ASN A 81 3.04 6.12 -8.27
N GLY A 82 3.60 7.19 -8.83
CA GLY A 82 2.89 8.42 -9.15
C GLY A 82 1.83 8.26 -10.25
N GLU A 83 2.15 7.56 -11.34
CA GLU A 83 1.16 7.24 -12.38
C GLU A 83 0.00 6.43 -11.82
N GLU A 84 0.26 5.54 -10.87
CA GLU A 84 -0.73 4.66 -10.25
C GLU A 84 -1.59 5.38 -9.22
N LEU A 85 -0.97 6.13 -8.30
CA LEU A 85 -1.68 6.84 -7.22
C LEU A 85 -2.21 8.22 -7.64
N GLY A 86 -2.08 8.60 -8.92
CA GLY A 86 -2.72 9.79 -9.47
C GLY A 86 -1.92 11.09 -9.32
N ASP A 87 -0.60 10.99 -9.20
CA ASP A 87 0.38 12.07 -9.29
C ASP A 87 1.48 11.74 -10.33
N PRO A 88 1.12 11.64 -11.63
CA PRO A 88 2.06 11.20 -12.68
C PRO A 88 3.24 12.15 -12.86
N ASN A 89 3.11 13.41 -12.44
CA ASN A 89 4.16 14.42 -12.55
C ASN A 89 5.04 14.52 -11.28
N CYS A 90 4.73 13.77 -10.23
CA CYS A 90 5.42 13.81 -8.93
C CYS A 90 5.51 15.22 -8.34
N VAL A 91 4.37 15.90 -8.30
CA VAL A 91 4.23 17.27 -7.78
C VAL A 91 3.27 17.36 -6.58
N TRP A 92 2.61 16.25 -6.23
CA TRP A 92 1.72 16.21 -5.09
C TRP A 92 2.49 16.38 -3.78
N THR A 93 1.83 17.04 -2.83
CA THR A 93 2.34 17.23 -1.48
C THR A 93 1.23 16.92 -0.46
N PRO A 94 1.57 16.48 0.77
CA PRO A 94 0.59 16.16 1.79
C PRO A 94 -0.48 17.24 1.98
N GLY A 95 -1.75 16.84 1.86
CA GLY A 95 -2.91 17.72 1.97
C GLY A 95 -3.35 18.42 0.69
N SER A 96 -2.60 18.31 -0.41
CA SER A 96 -3.02 18.78 -1.73
C SER A 96 -4.00 17.79 -2.39
N THR A 97 -4.73 18.24 -3.41
CA THR A 97 -5.53 17.36 -4.27
C THR A 97 -4.60 16.70 -5.30
N PRO A 98 -4.61 15.35 -5.44
CA PRO A 98 -3.90 14.66 -6.53
C PRO A 98 -4.39 15.13 -7.90
N GLU A 99 -3.55 14.98 -8.93
CA GLU A 99 -3.94 15.32 -10.31
C GLU A 99 -5.11 14.46 -10.81
N ARG A 100 -5.19 13.22 -10.30
CA ARG A 100 -6.20 12.23 -10.70
C ARG A 100 -6.64 11.40 -9.50
N GLU A 101 -7.95 11.20 -9.36
CA GLU A 101 -8.55 10.41 -8.27
C GLU A 101 -9.21 9.11 -8.76
N THR A 102 -9.27 8.91 -10.08
CA THR A 102 -9.94 7.78 -10.74
C THR A 102 -9.01 7.07 -11.69
N ASP A 103 -9.29 5.81 -12.03
CA ASP A 103 -8.42 4.96 -12.89
C ASP A 103 -7.03 4.73 -12.25
N ILE A 104 -6.97 4.88 -10.93
CA ILE A 104 -5.78 4.63 -10.11
C ILE A 104 -5.66 3.13 -9.79
N THR A 105 -4.44 2.68 -9.55
CA THR A 105 -4.09 1.28 -9.25
C THR A 105 -3.35 1.19 -7.93
N HIS A 106 -2.94 -0.03 -7.54
CA HIS A 106 -2.28 -0.27 -6.27
C HIS A 106 -0.77 -0.41 -6.48
N PRO A 107 0.07 0.48 -5.91
CA PRO A 107 1.48 0.61 -6.28
C PRO A 107 2.42 -0.50 -5.79
N GLY A 108 1.89 -1.43 -5.01
CA GLY A 108 2.58 -2.61 -4.51
C GLY A 108 1.99 -3.93 -5.02
N VAL A 109 1.10 -3.91 -6.01
CA VAL A 109 0.41 -5.10 -6.53
C VAL A 109 0.33 -5.00 -8.05
N CYS A 110 1.14 -5.82 -8.72
CA CYS A 110 1.27 -5.77 -10.18
C CYS A 110 -0.09 -5.83 -10.88
N THR A 111 -0.40 -4.81 -11.71
CA THR A 111 -1.63 -4.74 -12.50
C THR A 111 -1.38 -4.49 -13.99
N PRO A 112 -2.28 -4.93 -14.89
CA PRO A 112 -3.44 -5.80 -14.66
C PRO A 112 -3.02 -7.19 -14.17
N VAL A 113 -3.79 -7.73 -13.21
CA VAL A 113 -3.46 -9.00 -12.52
C VAL A 113 -3.41 -10.22 -13.46
N ASP A 114 -4.03 -10.11 -14.63
CA ASP A 114 -4.08 -11.13 -15.69
C ASP A 114 -3.10 -10.87 -16.84
N SER A 115 -2.26 -9.84 -16.74
CA SER A 115 -1.22 -9.55 -17.72
C SER A 115 -0.08 -10.57 -17.65
N GLU A 116 0.59 -10.80 -18.79
CA GLU A 116 1.75 -11.70 -18.86
C GLU A 116 2.83 -11.34 -17.82
N THR A 117 3.08 -10.04 -17.61
CA THR A 117 4.01 -9.52 -16.60
C THR A 117 3.63 -9.91 -15.18
N CYS A 118 2.33 -9.90 -14.85
CA CYS A 118 1.87 -10.10 -13.48
C CYS A 118 1.52 -11.56 -13.14
N LEU A 119 1.34 -12.43 -14.13
CA LEU A 119 1.06 -13.85 -13.91
C LEU A 119 2.17 -14.57 -13.12
N GLU A 120 3.42 -14.17 -13.30
CA GLU A 120 4.55 -14.74 -12.56
C GLU A 120 4.64 -14.25 -11.11
N GLN A 121 3.97 -13.14 -10.78
CA GLN A 121 4.01 -12.51 -9.47
C GLN A 121 2.91 -12.97 -8.52
N ASP A 122 1.87 -13.67 -9.02
CA ASP A 122 0.72 -14.15 -8.25
C ASP A 122 0.08 -13.07 -7.33
N PRO A 123 -0.28 -11.88 -7.88
CA PRO A 123 -0.65 -10.68 -7.10
C PRO A 123 -1.89 -10.84 -6.22
N CYS A 124 -2.74 -11.84 -6.49
CA CYS A 124 -4.01 -12.07 -5.80
C CYS A 124 -4.04 -13.36 -5.00
N LYS A 125 -2.88 -13.86 -4.60
CA LYS A 125 -2.80 -15.02 -3.72
C LYS A 125 -3.51 -14.74 -2.40
N ILE A 126 -4.61 -15.46 -2.17
CA ILE A 126 -5.29 -15.44 -0.87
C ILE A 126 -4.41 -16.22 0.12
N PRO A 127 -4.02 -15.64 1.27
CA PRO A 127 -3.23 -16.35 2.28
C PRO A 127 -3.95 -17.57 2.86
#